data_AF-A0ABD0X096-F1
#
_entry.id   AF-A0ABD0X096-F1
#
_cell.length_a   1.000
_cell.length_b   1.000
_cell.length_c   1.000
_cell.angle_alpha   90.00
_cell.angle_beta   90.00
_cell.angle_gamma   90.00
#
_symmetry.space_group_name_H-M   'P 1'
#
loop_
_entity.id
_entity.type
_entity.pdbx_description
1 polymer ?
#
loop_
_entity_poly.entity_id
_entity_poly.type
_entity_poly.pdbx_seq_one_letter_code
_entity_poly.pdbx_strand_id
1 'polypeptide(L)'
;MGKRRIPDLYRAPFPLYTIKVDPKTGWVITAGGGGASKTGIKNAVHFLGLELVGCQHTATLLHCHDTDTRATMNMALGGDVIAAGQDGSCSLMRFKHRKPRGKAKDGKEVFPP
;
A
#
# COMPACT_ATOMS: atom_id res chain seq x y z
N MET A 1 -5.34 29.00 21.52
CA MET A 1 -5.40 27.55 21.20
C MET A 1 -4.06 27.14 20.61
N GLY A 2 -3.25 26.35 21.32
CA GLY A 2 -1.95 25.90 20.81
C GLY A 2 -2.13 25.02 19.57
N LYS A 3 -1.26 25.15 18.56
CA LYS A 3 -1.26 24.30 17.37
C LYS A 3 -0.99 22.85 17.81
N ARG A 4 -2.03 22.04 17.90
CA ARG A 4 -1.91 20.60 18.15
C ARG A 4 -1.24 19.98 16.91
N ARG A 5 0.04 19.65 17.02
CA ARG A 5 0.77 18.95 15.94
C ARG A 5 0.09 17.59 15.72
N ILE A 6 -0.37 17.36 14.50
CA ILE A 6 -0.83 16.05 14.06
C ILE A 6 0.43 15.27 13.67
N PRO A 7 0.77 14.16 14.34
CA PRO A 7 1.95 13.38 14.01
C PRO A 7 1.79 12.72 12.64
N ASP A 8 2.89 12.61 11.90
CA ASP A 8 2.94 11.84 10.66
C ASP A 8 2.77 10.35 10.98
N LEU A 9 1.79 9.70 10.36
CA LEU A 9 1.54 8.26 10.54
C LEU A 9 2.62 7.40 9.84
N TYR A 10 3.06 7.83 8.65
CA TYR A 10 4.01 7.11 7.80
C TYR A 10 4.73 8.09 6.88
N ARG A 11 6.03 7.88 6.66
CA ARG A 11 6.85 8.66 5.72
C ARG A 11 7.35 7.75 4.59
N ALA A 12 6.79 7.92 3.40
CA ALA A 12 7.22 7.18 2.21
C ALA A 12 8.61 7.64 1.72
N PRO A 13 9.38 6.76 1.04
CA PRO A 13 10.66 7.11 0.45
C PRO A 13 10.52 7.86 -0.90
N PHE A 14 9.31 8.31 -1.25
CA PHE A 14 8.98 9.04 -2.47
C PHE A 14 7.82 10.01 -2.21
N PRO A 15 7.62 11.03 -3.07
CA PRO A 15 6.45 11.90 -3.01
C PRO A 15 5.14 11.10 -3.11
N LEU A 16 4.20 11.35 -2.20
CA LEU A 16 2.88 10.72 -2.22
C LEU A 16 1.91 11.56 -3.06
N TYR A 17 1.25 10.94 -4.04
CA TYR A 17 0.23 11.60 -4.86
C TYR A 17 -1.18 11.14 -4.53
N THR A 18 -1.33 9.93 -3.97
CA THR A 18 -2.65 9.38 -3.72
C THR A 18 -2.67 8.43 -2.51
N ILE A 19 -3.80 8.42 -1.81
CA ILE A 19 -4.06 7.60 -0.63
C ILE A 19 -5.48 7.03 -0.76
N LYS A 20 -5.65 5.77 -0.41
CA LYS A 20 -6.95 5.11 -0.24
C LYS A 20 -6.96 4.25 1.01
N VAL A 21 -8.14 4.02 1.55
CA VAL A 21 -8.35 3.08 2.66
C VAL A 21 -9.25 1.98 2.13
N ASP A 22 -8.80 0.73 2.22
CA ASP A 22 -9.67 -0.41 1.92
C ASP A 22 -10.60 -0.63 3.13
N PRO A 23 -11.93 -0.43 2.99
CA PRO A 23 -12.85 -0.55 4.11
C PRO A 23 -12.96 -1.99 4.65
N LYS A 24 -12.58 -3.01 3.87
CA LYS A 24 -12.67 -4.41 4.31
C LYS A 24 -11.54 -4.81 5.23
N THR A 25 -10.32 -4.40 4.91
CA THR A 25 -9.11 -4.76 5.68
C THR A 25 -8.66 -3.68 6.65
N GLY A 26 -9.13 -2.43 6.47
CA GLY A 26 -8.63 -1.27 7.19
C GLY A 26 -7.24 -0.83 6.74
N TRP A 27 -6.70 -1.40 5.65
CA TRP A 27 -5.38 -1.03 5.15
C TRP A 27 -5.39 0.34 4.51
N VAL A 28 -4.33 1.11 4.78
CA VAL A 28 -4.06 2.36 4.08
C VAL A 28 -3.12 2.05 2.92
N ILE A 29 -3.59 2.31 1.72
CA ILE A 29 -2.83 2.14 0.49
C ILE A 29 -2.36 3.53 0.07
N THR A 30 -1.05 3.73 0.01
CA THR A 30 -0.43 4.99 -0.42
C THR A 30 0.36 4.74 -1.68
N ALA A 31 0.36 5.67 -2.63
CA ALA A 31 1.15 5.52 -3.84
C ALA A 31 1.70 6.86 -4.33
N GLY A 32 2.80 6.76 -5.06
CA GLY A 32 3.47 7.92 -5.62
C GLY A 32 4.77 7.55 -6.29
N GLY A 33 5.67 8.53 -6.37
CA GLY A 33 6.92 8.34 -7.09
C GLY A 33 7.61 9.64 -7.49
N GLY A 34 8.82 9.51 -8.05
CA GLY A 34 9.57 10.63 -8.64
C GLY A 34 9.29 10.85 -10.12
N GLY A 35 8.46 9.99 -10.75
CA GLY A 35 8.16 10.03 -12.18
C GLY A 35 9.38 9.71 -13.04
N ALA A 36 9.36 10.15 -14.30
CA ALA A 36 10.44 9.93 -15.27
C ALA A 36 11.72 10.75 -14.99
N SER A 37 11.79 11.49 -13.89
CA SER A 37 12.85 12.48 -13.62
C SER A 37 14.24 11.90 -13.34
N LYS A 38 14.47 10.59 -13.52
CA LYS A 38 15.77 9.89 -13.33
C LYS A 38 16.48 10.22 -12.00
N THR A 39 15.72 10.60 -10.97
CA THR A 39 16.23 11.05 -9.67
C THR A 39 16.69 9.90 -8.77
N GLY A 40 16.48 8.65 -9.17
CA GLY A 40 16.68 7.47 -8.32
C GLY A 40 15.59 7.25 -7.27
N ILE A 41 14.56 8.10 -7.25
CA ILE A 41 13.40 7.95 -6.37
C ILE A 41 12.49 6.86 -6.93
N LYS A 42 12.20 5.83 -6.12
CA LYS A 42 11.32 4.72 -6.51
C LYS A 42 9.89 5.19 -6.72
N ASN A 43 9.20 4.57 -7.67
CA ASN A 43 7.76 4.71 -7.86
C ASN A 43 7.11 3.46 -7.27
N ALA A 44 6.18 3.59 -6.33
CA ALA A 44 5.59 2.41 -5.72
C ALA A 44 4.19 2.65 -5.14
N VAL A 45 3.52 1.52 -4.87
CA VAL A 45 2.31 1.41 -4.06
C VAL A 45 2.66 0.71 -2.75
N HIS A 46 2.44 1.37 -1.63
CA HIS A 46 2.66 0.85 -0.28
C HIS A 46 1.34 0.51 0.40
N PHE A 47 1.25 -0.72 0.91
CA PHE A 47 0.15 -1.19 1.74
C PHE A 47 0.56 -1.10 3.21
N LEU A 48 -0.20 -0.34 3.98
CA LEU A 48 0.05 -0.09 5.40
C LEU A 48 -1.06 -0.72 6.23
N GLY A 49 -0.67 -1.55 7.20
CA GLY A 49 -1.56 -2.04 8.24
C GLY A 49 -1.70 -0.94 9.30
N LEU A 50 -2.94 -0.63 9.67
CA LEU A 50 -3.25 0.28 10.77
C LEU A 50 -3.52 -0.51 12.04
N GLU A 51 -2.82 -0.13 13.11
CA GLU A 51 -3.05 -0.67 14.44
C GLU A 51 -3.24 0.49 15.43
N LEU A 52 -4.11 0.29 16.43
CA LEU A 52 -4.27 1.23 17.53
C LEU A 52 -3.45 0.71 18.71
N VAL A 53 -2.34 1.38 19.01
CA VAL A 53 -1.48 1.03 20.15
C VAL A 53 -1.73 2.06 21.25
N GLY A 54 -2.41 1.63 22.31
CA GLY A 54 -2.90 2.53 23.36
C GLY A 54 -3.93 3.51 22.80
N CYS A 55 -3.56 4.79 22.74
CA CYS A 55 -4.42 5.87 22.22
C CYS A 55 -3.90 6.48 20.91
N GLN A 56 -2.96 5.83 20.22
CA GLN A 56 -2.34 6.35 19.00
C GLN A 56 -2.41 5.33 17.85
N HIS A 57 -2.76 5.81 16.66
CA HIS A 57 -2.71 5.00 15.45
C HIS A 57 -1.25 4.87 14.99
N THR A 58 -0.83 3.63 14.75
CA THR A 58 0.48 3.29 14.19
C THR A 58 0.28 2.58 12.86
N ALA A 59 1.19 2.82 11.91
CA ALA A 59 1.19 2.14 10.63
C ALA A 59 2.40 1.22 10.49
N THR A 60 2.17 0.01 9.98
CA THR A 60 3.22 -0.94 9.62
C THR A 60 3.19 -1.18 8.13
N LEU A 61 4.34 -1.09 7.45
CA LEU A 61 4.44 -1.43 6.04
C LEU A 61 4.27 -2.95 5.86
N LEU A 62 3.15 -3.35 5.27
CA LEU A 62 2.82 -4.76 5.01
C LEU A 62 3.41 -5.22 3.67
N HIS A 63 3.30 -4.37 2.65
CA HIS A 63 3.77 -4.68 1.31
C HIS A 63 4.16 -3.42 0.54
N CYS A 64 5.17 -3.53 -0.32
CA CYS A 64 5.62 -2.52 -1.26
C CYS A 64 5.61 -3.15 -2.65
N HIS A 65 4.81 -2.58 -3.56
CA HIS A 65 4.77 -2.97 -4.95
C HIS A 65 5.46 -1.88 -5.78
N ASP A 66 6.59 -2.23 -6.39
CA ASP A 66 7.32 -1.35 -7.31
C ASP A 66 6.52 -1.15 -8.60
N THR A 67 6.45 0.08 -9.08
CA THR A 67 5.75 0.47 -10.32
C THR A 67 6.73 0.89 -11.42
N ASP A 68 7.98 0.46 -11.26
CA ASP A 68 9.11 0.69 -12.15
C ASP A 68 9.38 2.19 -12.34
N THR A 69 9.32 2.65 -13.59
CA THR A 69 9.54 4.04 -13.97
C THR A 69 8.29 4.91 -13.86
N ARG A 70 7.13 4.31 -13.52
CA ARG A 70 5.82 4.97 -13.64
C ARG A 70 5.29 5.45 -12.29
N ALA A 71 5.29 6.75 -12.07
CA ALA A 71 4.70 7.31 -10.86
C ALA A 71 3.18 7.10 -10.84
N THR A 72 2.67 6.59 -9.72
CA THR A 72 1.22 6.46 -9.53
C THR A 72 0.65 7.78 -9.02
N MET A 73 -0.07 8.49 -9.89
CA MET A 73 -0.55 9.85 -9.63
C MET A 73 -1.96 9.86 -9.00
N ASN A 74 -2.77 8.86 -9.32
CA ASN A 74 -4.10 8.69 -8.75
C ASN A 74 -4.44 7.20 -8.66
N MET A 75 -5.42 6.87 -7.83
CA MET A 75 -5.97 5.52 -7.79
C MET A 75 -7.44 5.49 -7.42
N ALA A 76 -8.11 4.39 -7.77
CA ALA A 76 -9.43 4.01 -7.30
C ALA A 76 -9.40 2.55 -6.81
N LEU A 77 -10.16 2.27 -5.75
CA LEU A 77 -10.35 0.92 -5.23
C LEU A 77 -11.70 0.37 -5.67
N GLY A 78 -11.71 -0.83 -6.22
CA GLY A 78 -12.90 -1.61 -6.56
C GLY A 78 -12.79 -3.01 -5.95
N GLY A 79 -13.17 -3.15 -4.68
CA GLY A 79 -12.97 -4.41 -3.95
C GLY A 79 -11.48 -4.72 -3.80
N ASP A 80 -11.04 -5.85 -4.37
CA ASP A 80 -9.65 -6.32 -4.35
C ASP A 80 -8.82 -5.82 -5.55
N VAL A 81 -9.38 -4.91 -6.34
CA VAL A 81 -8.75 -4.31 -7.53
C VAL A 81 -8.40 -2.85 -7.27
N ILE A 82 -7.23 -2.44 -7.74
CA ILE A 82 -6.75 -1.07 -7.78
C ILE A 82 -6.64 -0.65 -9.24
N ALA A 83 -7.30 0.44 -9.61
CA ALA A 83 -7.03 1.15 -10.85
C ALA A 83 -6.09 2.30 -10.55
N ALA A 84 -4.89 2.33 -11.16
CA ALA A 84 -3.84 3.31 -10.91
C ALA A 84 -3.53 4.13 -12.16
N GLY A 85 -3.66 5.45 -12.07
CA GLY A 85 -3.25 6.37 -13.12
C GLY A 85 -1.74 6.58 -13.11
N GLN A 86 -1.08 6.26 -14.23
CA GLN A 86 0.38 6.22 -14.38
C GLN A 86 0.78 6.73 -15.77
N ASP A 87 1.45 7.89 -15.86
CA ASP A 87 2.02 8.44 -17.11
C ASP A 87 1.05 8.41 -18.32
N GLY A 88 -0.23 8.72 -18.10
CA GLY A 88 -1.28 8.70 -19.13
C GLY A 88 -1.97 7.34 -19.34
N SER A 89 -1.52 6.29 -18.65
CA SER A 89 -2.13 4.97 -18.64
C SER A 89 -2.94 4.71 -17.36
N CYS A 90 -3.88 3.76 -17.42
CA CYS A 90 -4.59 3.22 -16.27
C CYS A 90 -4.20 1.75 -16.09
N SER A 91 -3.39 1.46 -15.07
CA SER A 91 -2.92 0.12 -14.76
C SER A 91 -3.85 -0.53 -13.72
N LEU A 92 -4.34 -1.74 -14.01
CA LEU A 92 -5.11 -2.54 -13.06
C LEU A 92 -4.19 -3.47 -12.28
N MET A 93 -4.27 -3.41 -10.96
CA MET A 93 -3.58 -4.31 -10.03
C MET A 93 -4.61 -5.02 -9.15
N ARG A 94 -4.34 -6.27 -8.76
CA ARG A 94 -5.19 -7.02 -7.82
C ARG A 94 -4.37 -7.38 -6.59
N PHE A 95 -4.91 -7.12 -5.42
CA PHE A 95 -4.28 -7.50 -4.15
C PHE A 95 -5.17 -8.52 -3.44
N LYS A 96 -4.56 -9.47 -2.74
CA LYS A 96 -5.30 -10.43 -1.90
C LYS A 96 -4.60 -10.57 -0.56
N HIS A 97 -5.35 -10.43 0.51
CA HIS A 97 -4.84 -10.75 1.83
C HIS A 97 -4.75 -12.27 1.99
N ARG A 98 -3.54 -12.81 1.95
CA ARG A 98 -3.31 -14.22 2.26
C ARG A 98 -3.24 -14.36 3.77
N LYS A 99 -4.30 -14.91 4.39
CA LYS A 99 -4.22 -15.33 5.79
C LYS A 99 -3.02 -16.29 5.93
N PRO A 100 -2.20 -16.17 6.99
CA PRO A 100 -1.16 -17.15 7.24
C PRO A 100 -1.81 -18.53 7.24
N ARG A 101 -1.32 -19.45 6.41
CA ARG A 101 -1.70 -20.87 6.50
C ARG A 101 -1.40 -21.26 7.93
N GLY A 102 -2.43 -21.58 8.71
CA GLY A 102 -2.23 -22.23 10.00
C GLY A 102 -1.30 -23.41 9.76
N LYS A 103 -0.24 -23.55 10.57
CA LYS A 103 0.59 -24.75 10.49
C LYS A 103 -0.36 -25.93 10.65
N ALA A 104 -0.52 -26.72 9.60
CA ALA A 104 -1.14 -28.02 9.72
C ALA A 104 -0.28 -28.78 10.74
N LYS A 105 -0.88 -29.11 11.89
CA LYS A 105 -0.42 -30.27 12.64
C LYS A 105 -0.65 -31.45 11.70
N ASP A 106 0.41 -32.23 11.52
CA ASP A 106 0.61 -33.33 10.56
C ASP A 106 1.04 -32.94 9.14
N GLY A 107 2.31 -33.27 8.90
CA GLY A 107 3.05 -33.00 7.67
C GLY A 107 2.54 -33.81 6.49
N LYS A 108 1.71 -33.18 5.67
CA LYS A 108 1.65 -33.44 4.24
C LYS A 108 1.37 -32.14 3.51
N GLU A 109 2.40 -31.60 2.85
CA GLU A 109 2.23 -30.57 1.85
C GLU A 109 1.38 -31.13 0.71
N VAL A 110 0.16 -30.62 0.58
CA VAL A 110 -0.64 -30.77 -0.63
C VAL A 110 -0.40 -29.52 -1.48
N PHE A 111 0.34 -29.70 -2.57
CA PHE A 111 0.44 -28.73 -3.67
C PHE A 111 -0.88 -28.78 -4.45
N PRO A 112 -1.59 -27.65 -4.66
CA PRO A 112 -2.66 -27.62 -5.64
C PRO A 112 -2.10 -27.42 -7.06
N PRO A 113 -2.89 -27.77 -8.10
CA PRO A 113 -2.49 -27.66 -9.50
C PRO A 113 -2.23 -26.23 -9.97
#